data_AF-A0A9D2J1D5-F1
#
_entry.id   AF-A0A9D2J1D5-F1
#
_cell.length_a   1.000
_cell.length_b   1.000
_cell.length_c   1.000
_cell.angle_alpha   90.00
_cell.angle_beta   90.00
_cell.angle_gamma   90.00
#
_symmetry.space_group_name_H-M   'P 1'
#
loop_
_entity.id
_entity.type
_entity.pdbx_description
1 polymer ?
#
loop_
_entity_poly.entity_id
_entity_poly.type
_entity_poly.pdbx_seq_one_letter_code
_entity_poly.pdbx_strand_id
1 'polypeptide(L)'
;MMQRILKVVKCGECFTVKSEKAENGCLYKRHIVLQEPGGKYADQYAAALLGNDALCTFYEGNLVLANLRFQTREYNGQTFQDVTVTEIIKIEN
;
A
#
# COMPACT_ATOMS: atom_id res chain seq x y z
N MET A 1 6.40 -12.19 -9.15
CA MET A 1 5.66 -11.03 -8.62
C MET A 1 5.03 -10.30 -9.80
N MET A 2 3.83 -9.73 -9.63
CA MET A 2 3.08 -9.11 -10.72
C MET A 2 2.98 -7.60 -10.50
N GLN A 3 3.51 -6.83 -11.45
CA GLN A 3 3.43 -5.38 -11.46
C GLN A 3 2.11 -4.97 -12.12
N ARG A 4 1.37 -4.05 -11.49
CA ARG A 4 0.08 -3.54 -11.98
C ARG A 4 0.13 -2.03 -12.10
N ILE A 5 -0.48 -1.50 -13.16
CA ILE A 5 -0.79 -0.06 -13.24
C ILE A 5 -2.08 0.16 -12.45
N LEU A 6 -2.02 1.02 -11.44
CA LEU A 6 -3.12 1.32 -10.54
C LEU A 6 -3.30 2.84 -10.44
N LYS A 7 -4.53 3.25 -10.11
CA LYS A 7 -4.86 4.63 -9.78
C LYS A 7 -4.95 4.78 -8.27
N VAL A 8 -4.37 5.84 -7.72
CA VAL A 8 -4.53 6.19 -6.31
C VAL A 8 -5.94 6.74 -6.09
N VAL A 9 -6.69 6.11 -5.20
CA VAL A 9 -8.03 6.56 -4.78
C VAL A 9 -7.96 7.34 -3.49
N LYS A 10 -7.11 6.91 -2.56
CA LYS A 10 -6.94 7.57 -1.27
C LYS A 10 -5.55 7.32 -0.73
N CYS A 11 -4.94 8.34 -0.16
CA CYS A 11 -3.66 8.24 0.54
C CYS A 11 -3.84 8.85 1.94
N GLY A 12 -3.64 8.03 2.97
CA GLY A 12 -3.79 8.45 4.36
C GLY A 12 -2.55 9.18 4.89
N GLU A 13 -2.61 9.58 6.16
CA GLU A 13 -1.48 10.15 6.87
C GLU A 13 -0.39 9.08 7.13
N CYS A 14 0.86 9.52 7.28
CA CYS A 14 1.95 8.64 7.69
C CYS A 14 1.99 8.57 9.21
N PHE A 15 2.18 7.38 9.76
CA PHE A 15 2.30 7.13 11.18
C PHE A 15 3.37 6.07 11.45
N THR A 16 3.83 5.98 12.69
CA THR A 16 4.87 5.03 13.09
C THR A 16 4.25 3.79 13.73
N VAL A 17 4.71 2.61 13.33
CA VAL A 17 4.37 1.33 13.96
C VAL A 17 5.60 0.67 14.55
N LYS A 18 5.43 -0.12 15.61
CA LYS A 18 6.52 -0.94 16.15
C LYS A 18 6.88 -2.03 15.15
N SER A 19 8.17 -2.25 14.95
CA SER A 19 8.71 -3.30 14.08
C SER A 19 9.98 -3.87 14.69
N GLU A 20 9.94 -5.15 15.03
CA GLU A 20 11.10 -5.92 15.52
C GLU A 20 12.22 -6.03 14.46
N LYS A 21 11.90 -5.76 13.20
CA LYS A 21 12.83 -5.85 12.06
C LYS A 21 13.44 -4.50 11.68
N ALA A 22 13.04 -3.41 12.32
CA ALA A 22 13.59 -2.08 12.04
C ALA A 22 14.71 -1.74 13.03
N GLU A 23 15.78 -1.10 12.57
CA GLU A 23 16.96 -0.76 13.40
C GLU A 23 16.58 0.02 14.67
N ASN A 24 15.62 0.94 14.56
CA ASN A 24 15.17 1.77 15.68
C ASN A 24 13.90 1.21 16.38
N GLY A 25 13.52 -0.04 16.09
CA GLY A 25 12.31 -0.68 16.62
C GLY A 25 10.98 -0.10 16.10
N CYS A 26 11.05 0.86 15.17
CA CYS A 26 9.94 1.63 14.64
C CYS A 26 10.03 1.70 13.11
N LEU A 27 8.88 1.63 12.44
CA LEU A 27 8.75 1.67 10.99
C LEU A 27 7.64 2.65 10.59
N TYR A 28 7.90 3.48 9.59
CA TYR A 28 6.87 4.33 8.99
C TYR A 28 5.87 3.47 8.21
N LYS A 29 4.59 3.76 8.39
CA LYS A 29 3.48 3.11 7.72
C LYS A 29 2.49 4.17 7.25
N ARG A 30 1.95 3.95 6.05
CA ARG A 30 0.87 4.76 5.49
C ARG A 30 -0.14 3.86 4.80
N HIS A 31 -1.41 4.16 4.99
CA HIS A 31 -2.47 3.46 4.26
C HIS A 31 -2.70 4.12 2.91
N ILE A 32 -2.85 3.29 1.87
CA ILE A 32 -3.16 3.74 0.51
C ILE A 32 -4.24 2.83 -0.07
N VAL A 33 -5.17 3.41 -0.83
CA VAL A 33 -6.17 2.68 -1.60
C VAL A 33 -5.82 2.82 -3.07
N LEU A 34 -5.62 1.70 -3.73
CA LEU A 34 -5.26 1.61 -5.15
C LEU A 34 -6.36 0.91 -5.91
N GLN A 35 -6.67 1.37 -7.11
CA GLN A 35 -7.73 0.83 -7.96
C GLN A 35 -7.22 0.46 -9.34
N GLU A 36 -7.68 -0.66 -9.88
CA GLU A 36 -7.38 -1.02 -11.28
C GLU A 36 -8.07 -0.08 -12.28
N PRO A 37 -7.48 0.12 -13.47
CA PRO A 37 -8.19 0.73 -14.59
C PRO A 37 -9.46 -0.08 -14.93
N GLY A 38 -10.57 0.58 -15.21
CA GLY A 38 -11.85 -0.11 -15.48
C GLY A 38 -13.09 0.59 -14.93
N GLY A 39 -12.94 1.77 -14.31
CA GLY A 39 -14.06 2.59 -13.84
C GLY A 39 -14.60 2.15 -12.48
N LYS A 40 -15.87 2.45 -12.20
CA LYS A 40 -16.45 2.37 -10.84
C LYS A 40 -16.36 0.98 -10.18
N TYR A 41 -16.39 -0.09 -10.98
CA TYR A 41 -16.45 -1.48 -10.50
C TYR A 41 -15.11 -2.21 -10.57
N ALA A 42 -14.03 -1.52 -10.93
CA ALA A 42 -12.70 -2.12 -10.95
C ALA A 42 -12.22 -2.44 -9.53
N ASP A 43 -11.42 -3.51 -9.41
CA ASP A 43 -10.89 -3.98 -8.14
C ASP A 43 -10.12 -2.90 -7.39
N GLN A 44 -10.32 -2.86 -6.08
CA GLN A 44 -9.65 -1.95 -5.15
C GLN A 44 -8.89 -2.70 -4.08
N TYR A 45 -7.72 -2.17 -3.75
CA TYR A 45 -6.81 -2.74 -2.78
C TYR A 45 -6.54 -1.71 -1.68
N ALA A 46 -7.02 -1.99 -0.48
CA ALA A 46 -6.60 -1.27 0.71
C ALA A 46 -5.24 -1.85 1.16
N ALA A 47 -4.18 -1.09 0.93
CA ALA A 47 -2.80 -1.54 1.13
C ALA A 47 -2.03 -0.65 2.11
N ALA A 48 -0.88 -1.15 2.54
CA ALA A 48 0.08 -0.43 3.36
C ALA A 48 1.37 -0.15 2.58
N LEU A 49 1.79 1.11 2.59
CA LEU A 49 3.16 1.53 2.29
C LEU A 49 3.98 1.44 3.58
N LEU A 50 5.24 1.04 3.46
CA LEU A 50 6.15 0.87 4.59
C LEU A 50 7.48 1.59 4.33
N GLY A 51 8.15 2.03 5.39
CA GLY A 51 9.46 2.67 5.30
C GLY A 51 9.42 3.99 4.54
N ASN A 52 10.40 4.22 3.67
CA ASN A 52 10.53 5.48 2.93
C ASN A 52 9.32 5.75 2.01
N ASP A 53 8.74 4.71 1.42
CA ASP A 53 7.55 4.85 0.57
C ASP A 53 6.34 5.38 1.36
N ALA A 54 6.27 5.11 2.67
CA ALA A 54 5.22 5.64 3.53
C ALA A 54 5.37 7.15 3.80
N LEU A 55 6.58 7.70 3.63
CA LEU A 55 6.85 9.14 3.76
C LEU A 55 6.42 9.92 2.52
N CYS A 56 6.31 9.25 1.36
CA CYS A 56 5.88 9.86 0.10
C CYS A 56 4.36 10.10 0.08
N THR A 57 3.96 11.28 -0.37
CA THR A 57 2.54 11.63 -0.58
C THR A 57 2.13 11.37 -2.02
N PHE A 58 1.11 10.54 -2.18
CA PHE A 58 0.44 10.30 -3.46
C PHE A 58 -0.93 10.97 -3.45
N TYR A 59 -1.30 11.61 -4.55
CA TYR A 59 -2.58 12.30 -4.65
C TYR A 59 -3.62 11.44 -5.36
N GLU A 60 -4.89 11.65 -5.04
CA GLU A 60 -6.01 11.03 -5.75
C GLU A 60 -5.89 11.27 -7.26
N GLY A 61 -6.11 10.22 -8.04
CA GLY A 61 -5.99 10.25 -9.49
C GLY A 61 -4.58 10.02 -10.04
N ASN A 62 -3.52 10.02 -9.21
CA ASN A 62 -2.19 9.64 -9.67
C ASN A 62 -2.18 8.20 -10.20
N LEU A 63 -1.54 8.00 -11.36
CA LEU A 63 -1.24 6.67 -11.86
C LEU A 63 0.09 6.21 -11.28
N VAL A 64 0.11 4.97 -10.82
CA VAL A 64 1.29 4.33 -10.25
C VAL A 64 1.48 2.95 -10.86
N LEU A 65 2.74 2.59 -11.10
CA LEU A 65 3.13 1.19 -11.25
C LEU A 65 3.40 0.66 -9.84
N ALA A 66 2.68 -0.37 -9.41
CA ALA A 66 2.82 -0.92 -8.07
C ALA A 66 2.90 -2.44 -8.07
N ASN A 67 3.68 -2.96 -7.13
CA ASN A 67 3.74 -4.38 -6.84
C ASN A 67 3.11 -4.64 -5.47
N LEU A 68 2.13 -5.54 -5.43
CA LEU A 68 1.34 -5.84 -4.24
C LEU A 68 1.66 -7.24 -3.73
N ARG A 69 1.96 -7.34 -2.44
CA ARG A 69 2.09 -8.60 -1.72
C ARG A 69 0.84 -8.83 -0.86
N PHE A 70 0.16 -9.92 -1.14
CA PHE A 70 -0.98 -10.41 -0.37
C PHE A 70 -0.49 -11.43 0.65
N GLN A 71 -0.84 -11.22 1.91
CA GLN A 71 -0.54 -12.13 3.00
C GLN A 71 -1.80 -12.39 3.79
N THR A 72 -1.89 -13.59 4.33
CA THR A 72 -2.94 -13.95 5.26
C THR A 72 -2.28 -14.19 6.61
N ARG A 73 -2.83 -13.61 7.67
CA ARG A 73 -2.41 -13.88 9.04
C ARG A 73 -3.62 -14.20 9.89
N GLU A 74 -3.41 -15.09 10.85
CA GLU A 74 -4.42 -15.41 11.86
C GLU A 74 -4.11 -14.67 13.15
N TYR A 75 -5.13 -14.06 13.73
CA TYR A 75 -5.03 -13.40 15.02
C TYR A 75 -6.34 -13.56 15.77
N ASN A 76 -6.28 -14.04 17.02
CA ASN A 76 -7.46 -14.33 17.85
C ASN A 76 -8.54 -15.16 17.13
N GLY A 77 -8.13 -16.19 16.37
CA GLY A 77 -9.03 -17.08 15.63
C GLY A 77 -9.69 -16.44 14.39
N GLN A 78 -9.31 -15.21 14.03
CA GLN A 78 -9.78 -14.54 12.82
C GLN A 78 -8.67 -14.45 11.79
N THR A 79 -9.05 -14.70 10.55
CA THR A 79 -8.16 -14.61 9.39
C THR A 79 -8.22 -13.21 8.80
N PHE A 80 -7.09 -12.51 8.79
CA PHE A 80 -6.93 -11.19 8.20
C PHE A 80 -6.10 -11.28 6.93
N GLN A 81 -6.53 -10.60 5.88
CA GLN A 81 -5.72 -10.37 4.70
C GLN A 81 -5.02 -9.03 4.82
N ASP A 82 -3.69 -9.04 4.72
CA ASP A 82 -2.89 -7.85 4.62
C ASP A 82 -2.39 -7.69 3.18
N VAL A 83 -2.56 -6.49 2.63
CA VAL A 83 -1.98 -6.11 1.34
C VAL A 83 -0.87 -5.10 1.61
N THR A 84 0.35 -5.41 1.22
CA THR A 84 1.50 -4.52 1.36
C THR A 84 2.00 -4.13 -0.02
N VAL A 85 2.27 -2.85 -0.22
CA VAL A 85 2.94 -2.36 -1.42
C VAL A 85 4.44 -2.60 -1.24
N THR A 86 5.03 -3.43 -2.09
CA THR A 86 6.47 -3.75 -2.03
C THR A 86 7.32 -2.89 -2.94
N GLU A 87 6.69 -2.24 -3.92
CA GLU A 87 7.30 -1.26 -4.81
C GLU A 87 6.18 -0.35 -5.34
N ILE A 88 6.44 0.94 -5.42
CA ILE A 88 5.52 1.92 -6.02
C ILE A 88 6.31 2.99 -6.77
N ILE A 89 5.92 3.22 -8.02
CA ILE A 89 6.53 4.22 -8.89
C ILE A 89 5.41 5.08 -9.44
N LYS A 90 5.49 6.38 -9.20
CA LYS A 90 4.57 7.33 -9.83
C LYS A 90 4.88 7.39 -11.32
N ILE A 91 3.85 7.25 -12.15
CA ILE A 91 3.97 7.44 -13.59
C ILE A 91 3.80 8.93 -13.84
N GLU A 92 4.88 9.59 -14.23
CA GLU A 92 4.85 10.99 -14.66
C GLU A 92 4.44 11.07 -16.13
N ASN A 93 3.64 12.08 -16.46
CA ASN A 93 3.29 12.42 -17.84
C ASN A 93 4.30 13.43 -18.38
#